data_AF-A0AAD9AGS6-F1
#
_entry.id   AF-A0AAD9AGS6-F1
#
_cell.length_a   1.000
_cell.length_b   1.000
_cell.length_c   1.000
_cell.angle_alpha   90.00
_cell.angle_beta   90.00
_cell.angle_gamma   90.00
#
_symmetry.space_group_name_H-M   'P 1'
#
loop_
_entity.id
_entity.type
_entity.pdbx_description
1 polymer ?
#
loop_
_entity_poly.entity_id
_entity_poly.type
_entity_poly.pdbx_seq_one_letter_code
_entity_poly.pdbx_strand_id
1 'polypeptide(L)'
;MAFGYATEEFEVTEERLGVYRPEEHIDNPLGYADGMDARKFDPRLRGPVDPVETKIDSRTGMKNYIANESGGWATSAGYLRFSFARSIHYGRVYTNGSRGSGKEDDLCEALRCLGQALHCMEDFSAHSNYCELALRELGYHQVYPHCGAATEIDLHGRRVFPLVTGTFGAVDFLHSVLGEATDHFTQSEVDEMNVALQNAEGLTGNIGGGSSGGSSSGLGSIPGLGSLGNLAGLGGNSSSGSRGLFGLGSSSSSNKSNDFISLVDQLPGIGGGLAKQAKELQARSAEQERENQNVGNYSSSRGDLSRDSANQVPGMSTNFDPVKTAKNIYPILQFRDKIVKSISNLISKVPGLEKLLDHISETLTAFILGLLAPFVRPIINQVSKVLKDGSSTVISASSNSQLEPWKNPSCDDPTHSMLSKDHFTNILNSCAGRVAATVLQYVVP
;
A
#
# COMPACT_ATOMS: atom_id res chain seq x y z
N MET A 1 13.45 5.96 11.68
CA MET A 1 13.51 6.25 10.23
C MET A 1 13.77 4.94 9.51
N ALA A 2 12.80 4.40 8.77
CA ALA A 2 13.00 3.20 7.96
C ALA A 2 13.78 3.54 6.68
N PHE A 3 14.75 2.69 6.32
CA PHE A 3 15.60 2.83 5.13
C PHE A 3 14.76 2.71 3.83
N GLY A 4 15.23 3.35 2.76
CA GLY A 4 14.36 3.99 1.77
C GLY A 4 14.13 3.30 0.43
N TYR A 5 13.08 3.78 -0.24
CA TYR A 5 12.48 3.26 -1.47
C TYR A 5 13.37 3.32 -2.73
N ALA A 6 14.52 4.01 -2.69
CA ALA A 6 15.35 4.31 -3.87
C ALA A 6 16.85 4.04 -3.65
N THR A 7 17.21 3.14 -2.73
CA THR A 7 18.62 2.74 -2.55
C THR A 7 18.81 1.24 -2.65
N GLU A 8 19.57 0.81 -3.66
CA GLU A 8 20.20 -0.52 -3.81
C GLU A 8 19.30 -1.68 -3.33
N GLU A 9 19.51 -2.12 -2.09
CA GLU A 9 18.82 -3.25 -1.44
C GLU A 9 17.29 -3.14 -1.42
N PHE A 10 16.72 -1.93 -1.41
CA PHE A 10 15.27 -1.66 -1.30
C PHE A 10 14.68 -0.96 -2.52
N GLU A 11 15.43 -0.87 -3.62
CA GLU A 11 14.91 -0.33 -4.87
C GLU A 11 13.67 -1.12 -5.33
N VAL A 12 12.55 -0.43 -5.56
CA VAL A 12 11.34 -1.02 -6.13
C VAL A 12 11.56 -1.18 -7.63
N THR A 13 11.93 -2.38 -8.06
CA THR A 13 12.03 -2.76 -9.48
C THR A 13 10.74 -3.41 -9.95
N GLU A 14 10.55 -3.51 -11.27
CA GLU A 14 9.42 -4.22 -11.86
C GLU A 14 9.38 -5.69 -11.40
N GLU A 15 10.55 -6.31 -11.25
CA GLU A 15 10.70 -7.68 -10.75
C GLU A 15 10.39 -7.81 -9.25
N ARG A 16 10.62 -6.76 -8.46
CA ARG A 16 10.35 -6.75 -7.00
C ARG A 16 8.91 -6.38 -6.68
N LEU A 17 8.30 -5.48 -7.46
CA LEU A 17 6.88 -5.16 -7.38
C LEU A 17 6.03 -6.37 -7.80
N GLY A 18 6.48 -7.09 -8.83
CA GLY A 18 5.83 -8.31 -9.29
C GLY A 18 4.45 -8.07 -9.89
N VAL A 19 3.62 -9.12 -9.89
CA VAL A 19 2.23 -9.08 -10.32
C VAL A 19 1.38 -9.85 -9.33
N TYR A 20 0.11 -9.46 -9.17
CA TYR A 20 -0.79 -10.18 -8.27
C TYR A 20 -1.06 -11.60 -8.78
N ARG A 21 -0.83 -12.59 -7.91
CA ARG A 21 -1.04 -14.02 -8.17
C ARG A 21 -1.85 -14.64 -7.03
N PRO A 22 -3.02 -15.26 -7.30
CA PRO A 22 -3.91 -15.80 -6.26
C PRO A 22 -3.22 -16.77 -5.29
N GLU A 23 -2.31 -17.60 -5.79
CA GLU A 23 -1.56 -18.57 -4.98
C GLU A 23 -0.69 -17.92 -3.90
N GLU A 24 -0.33 -16.64 -4.04
CA GLU A 24 0.48 -15.90 -3.06
C GLU A 24 -0.34 -15.49 -1.83
N HIS A 25 -1.68 -15.52 -1.95
CA HIS A 25 -2.64 -15.06 -0.95
C HIS A 25 -3.67 -16.12 -0.54
N ILE A 26 -3.54 -17.34 -1.06
CA ILE A 26 -4.52 -18.43 -0.88
C ILE A 26 -5.91 -18.04 -1.44
N ASP A 27 -5.95 -17.09 -2.36
CA ASP A 27 -7.20 -16.60 -2.93
C ASP A 27 -7.75 -17.57 -3.96
N ASN A 28 -9.07 -17.58 -4.09
CA ASN A 28 -9.77 -18.38 -5.09
C ASN A 28 -9.53 -17.78 -6.48
N PRO A 29 -8.88 -18.50 -7.40
CA PRO A 29 -8.57 -17.98 -8.73
C PRO A 29 -9.79 -17.95 -9.66
N LEU A 30 -10.98 -18.36 -9.20
CA LEU A 30 -12.21 -18.31 -9.98
C LEU A 30 -12.49 -16.89 -10.49
N GLY A 31 -12.71 -16.76 -11.79
CA GLY A 31 -13.00 -15.47 -12.42
C GLY A 31 -11.78 -14.56 -12.62
N TYR A 32 -10.56 -15.04 -12.34
CA TYR A 32 -9.33 -14.29 -12.59
C TYR A 32 -9.25 -13.81 -14.05
N ALA A 33 -8.97 -12.52 -14.23
CA ALA A 33 -8.99 -11.81 -15.53
C ALA A 33 -10.31 -12.01 -16.32
N ASP A 34 -11.45 -12.07 -15.63
CA ASP A 34 -12.78 -12.33 -16.19
C ASP A 34 -12.84 -13.64 -17.00
N GLY A 35 -12.03 -14.63 -16.60
CA GLY A 35 -11.91 -15.93 -17.27
C GLY A 35 -11.05 -15.91 -18.54
N MET A 36 -10.41 -14.78 -18.86
CA MET A 36 -9.42 -14.69 -19.94
C MET A 36 -8.05 -15.18 -19.49
N ASP A 37 -7.18 -15.50 -20.44
CA ASP A 37 -5.77 -15.75 -20.16
C ASP A 37 -5.08 -14.43 -19.78
N ALA A 38 -4.85 -14.22 -18.48
CA ALA A 38 -4.25 -13.00 -17.95
C ALA A 38 -2.83 -12.75 -18.47
N ARG A 39 -2.14 -13.80 -18.94
CA ARG A 39 -0.79 -13.68 -19.53
C ARG A 39 -0.74 -12.84 -20.80
N LYS A 40 -1.91 -12.55 -21.39
CA LYS A 40 -2.06 -11.60 -22.49
C LYS A 40 -1.79 -10.14 -22.07
N PHE A 41 -2.00 -9.82 -20.79
CA PHE A 41 -1.73 -8.50 -20.22
C PHE A 41 -0.30 -8.40 -19.69
N ASP A 42 0.17 -9.40 -18.94
CA ASP A 42 1.55 -9.53 -18.49
C ASP A 42 1.92 -11.02 -18.36
N PRO A 43 3.03 -11.50 -18.97
CA PRO A 43 3.38 -12.92 -19.00
C PRO A 43 3.64 -13.55 -17.62
N ARG A 44 3.84 -12.75 -16.56
CA ARG A 44 4.04 -13.21 -15.18
C ARG A 44 2.73 -13.52 -14.46
N LEU A 45 1.59 -13.03 -14.96
CA LEU A 45 0.28 -13.27 -14.37
C LEU A 45 -0.09 -14.76 -14.45
N ARG A 46 -1.02 -15.19 -13.60
CA ARG A 46 -1.50 -16.57 -13.59
C ARG A 46 -2.11 -16.93 -14.96
N GLY A 47 -1.84 -18.15 -15.43
CA GLY A 47 -2.48 -18.69 -16.64
C GLY A 47 -3.96 -19.00 -16.43
N PRO A 48 -4.62 -19.60 -17.44
CA PRO A 48 -6.00 -20.04 -17.34
C PRO A 48 -6.20 -21.01 -16.17
N VAL A 49 -7.34 -20.85 -15.49
CA VAL A 49 -7.71 -21.64 -14.31
C VAL A 49 -8.55 -22.83 -14.77
N ASP A 50 -8.07 -24.04 -14.51
CA ASP A 50 -8.84 -25.26 -14.75
C ASP A 50 -9.97 -25.37 -13.71
N PRO A 51 -11.23 -25.66 -14.11
CA PRO A 51 -12.34 -25.85 -13.17
C PRO A 51 -12.09 -26.89 -12.06
N VAL A 52 -11.16 -27.84 -12.24
CA VAL A 52 -10.77 -28.80 -11.21
C VAL A 52 -10.02 -28.13 -10.06
N GLU A 53 -9.29 -27.05 -10.32
CA GLU A 53 -8.52 -26.31 -9.31
C GLU A 53 -9.42 -25.73 -8.21
N THR A 54 -10.65 -25.34 -8.56
CA THR A 54 -11.63 -24.77 -7.63
C THR A 54 -12.51 -25.84 -6.97
N LYS A 55 -12.28 -27.14 -7.23
CA LYS A 55 -13.01 -28.21 -6.53
C LYS A 55 -12.41 -28.50 -5.16
N ILE A 56 -13.25 -29.02 -4.28
CA ILE A 56 -12.86 -29.47 -2.94
C ILE A 56 -12.11 -30.80 -3.08
N ASP A 57 -10.90 -30.87 -2.53
CA ASP A 57 -10.15 -32.11 -2.39
C ASP A 57 -10.79 -32.97 -1.30
N SER A 58 -11.41 -34.08 -1.70
CA SER A 58 -12.03 -35.05 -0.79
C SER A 58 -11.11 -35.61 0.30
N ARG A 59 -9.79 -35.51 0.15
CA ARG A 59 -8.82 -36.01 1.14
C ARG A 59 -8.53 -35.02 2.25
N THR A 60 -8.70 -33.72 2.00
CA THR A 60 -8.29 -32.67 2.94
C THR A 60 -9.44 -31.73 3.31
N GLY A 61 -10.51 -31.70 2.51
CA GLY A 61 -11.60 -30.74 2.63
C GLY A 61 -11.24 -29.32 2.19
N MET A 62 -10.02 -29.10 1.69
CA MET A 62 -9.57 -27.81 1.15
C MET A 62 -9.82 -27.73 -0.36
N LYS A 63 -9.92 -26.52 -0.91
CA LYS A 63 -9.90 -26.31 -2.36
C LYS A 63 -8.55 -26.77 -2.97
N ASN A 64 -8.60 -27.34 -4.17
CA ASN A 64 -7.43 -27.95 -4.83
C ASN A 64 -6.27 -26.96 -5.04
N TYR A 65 -6.54 -25.68 -5.35
CA TYR A 65 -5.51 -24.64 -5.49
C TYR A 65 -4.77 -24.30 -4.18
N ILE A 66 -5.25 -24.75 -3.02
CA ILE A 66 -4.59 -24.42 -1.74
C ILE A 66 -3.36 -25.31 -1.54
N ALA A 67 -3.55 -26.63 -1.58
CA ALA A 67 -2.50 -27.58 -1.20
C ALA A 67 -2.39 -28.83 -2.08
N ASN A 68 -3.31 -29.05 -3.04
CA ASN A 68 -3.27 -30.26 -3.87
C ASN A 68 -2.32 -30.08 -5.07
N GLU A 69 -1.10 -30.57 -4.95
CA GLU A 69 -0.07 -30.43 -6.00
C GLU A 69 -0.09 -31.52 -7.07
N SER A 70 -0.97 -32.51 -6.95
CA SER A 70 -1.01 -33.64 -7.91
C SER A 70 -1.53 -33.24 -9.30
N GLY A 71 -2.12 -32.06 -9.42
CA GLY A 71 -2.84 -31.61 -10.61
C GLY A 71 -2.08 -30.74 -11.61
N GLY A 72 -0.84 -30.37 -11.32
CA GLY A 72 -0.03 -29.53 -12.22
C GLY A 72 -0.43 -28.06 -12.28
N TRP A 73 -1.36 -27.60 -11.44
CA TRP A 73 -1.68 -26.19 -11.23
C TRP A 73 -0.82 -25.55 -10.14
N ALA A 74 -0.74 -24.23 -10.12
CA ALA A 74 -0.04 -23.49 -9.07
C ALA A 74 -0.88 -23.51 -7.78
N THR A 75 -0.23 -23.82 -6.66
CA THR A 75 -0.83 -23.89 -5.33
C THR A 75 -0.12 -23.01 -4.32
N SER A 76 -0.85 -22.54 -3.30
CA SER A 76 -0.27 -21.77 -2.19
C SER A 76 0.74 -22.59 -1.38
N ALA A 77 0.50 -23.88 -1.15
CA ALA A 77 1.50 -24.77 -0.56
C ALA A 77 2.78 -24.84 -1.42
N GLY A 78 2.63 -24.87 -2.75
CA GLY A 78 3.71 -24.76 -3.75
C GLY A 78 4.55 -23.51 -3.56
N TYR A 79 3.87 -22.38 -3.49
CA TYR A 79 4.46 -21.08 -3.30
C TYR A 79 5.19 -20.95 -1.95
N LEU A 80 4.59 -21.42 -0.85
CA LEU A 80 5.21 -21.46 0.46
C LEU A 80 6.53 -22.23 0.46
N ARG A 81 6.55 -23.45 -0.11
CA ARG A 81 7.80 -24.23 -0.22
C ARG A 81 8.84 -23.52 -1.08
N PHE A 82 8.44 -22.90 -2.19
CA PHE A 82 9.34 -22.12 -3.03
C PHE A 82 9.97 -20.95 -2.26
N SER A 83 9.15 -20.16 -1.55
CA SER A 83 9.59 -18.98 -0.79
C SER A 83 10.49 -19.35 0.39
N PHE A 84 10.12 -20.35 1.19
CA PHE A 84 10.98 -20.85 2.26
C PHE A 84 12.29 -21.45 1.73
N ALA A 85 12.26 -22.22 0.64
CA ALA A 85 13.47 -22.78 0.05
C ALA A 85 14.44 -21.69 -0.43
N ARG A 86 13.92 -20.61 -1.05
CA ARG A 86 14.73 -19.45 -1.43
C ARG A 86 15.30 -18.72 -0.21
N SER A 87 14.47 -18.48 0.81
CA SER A 87 14.93 -17.85 2.06
C SER A 87 16.10 -18.63 2.68
N ILE A 88 15.96 -19.96 2.79
CA ILE A 88 17.03 -20.84 3.30
C ILE A 88 18.26 -20.81 2.39
N HIS A 89 18.07 -20.82 1.07
CA HIS A 89 19.18 -20.75 0.12
C HIS A 89 20.00 -19.47 0.31
N TYR A 90 19.36 -18.30 0.21
CA TYR A 90 20.05 -17.02 0.36
C TYR A 90 20.62 -16.83 1.76
N GLY A 91 19.92 -17.27 2.81
CA GLY A 91 20.46 -17.27 4.18
C GLY A 91 21.70 -18.14 4.34
N ARG A 92 21.78 -19.29 3.65
CA ARG A 92 22.98 -20.14 3.62
C ARG A 92 24.12 -19.52 2.81
N VAL A 93 23.82 -18.89 1.69
CA VAL A 93 24.82 -18.15 0.89
C VAL A 93 25.40 -16.99 1.71
N TYR A 94 24.56 -16.27 2.44
CA TYR A 94 24.98 -15.23 3.37
C TYR A 94 25.86 -15.78 4.51
N THR A 95 25.49 -16.89 5.15
CA THR A 95 26.24 -17.41 6.31
C THR A 95 27.50 -18.20 5.93
N ASN A 96 27.52 -18.86 4.77
CA ASN A 96 28.57 -19.82 4.39
C ASN A 96 29.24 -19.50 3.03
N GLY A 97 29.11 -18.26 2.54
CA GLY A 97 29.70 -17.83 1.28
C GLY A 97 31.22 -17.98 1.25
N SER A 98 31.79 -18.09 0.04
CA SER A 98 33.16 -18.53 -0.27
C SER A 98 34.30 -17.68 0.34
N ARG A 99 34.02 -16.62 1.12
CA ARG A 99 35.02 -15.70 1.72
C ARG A 99 34.70 -15.23 3.15
N GLY A 100 33.81 -15.90 3.89
CA GLY A 100 33.23 -15.36 5.14
C GLY A 100 31.94 -14.60 4.87
N SER A 101 31.30 -14.02 5.92
CA SER A 101 29.94 -13.44 5.89
C SER A 101 29.62 -12.82 4.52
N GLY A 102 28.62 -13.40 3.85
CA GLY A 102 28.19 -13.07 2.51
C GLY A 102 27.64 -11.65 2.38
N LYS A 103 27.19 -11.29 1.18
CA LYS A 103 26.75 -9.92 0.89
C LYS A 103 25.47 -9.60 1.63
N GLU A 104 25.30 -8.35 2.08
CA GLU A 104 24.03 -7.89 2.66
C GLU A 104 22.84 -8.11 1.71
N ASP A 105 23.05 -8.01 0.39
CA ASP A 105 22.04 -8.36 -0.63
C ASP A 105 21.44 -9.76 -0.43
N ASP A 106 22.27 -10.76 -0.10
CA ASP A 106 21.83 -12.14 0.12
C ASP A 106 21.00 -12.24 1.42
N LEU A 107 21.36 -11.49 2.46
CA LEU A 107 20.56 -11.41 3.69
C LEU A 107 19.21 -10.73 3.44
N CYS A 108 19.21 -9.60 2.72
CA CYS A 108 18.00 -8.86 2.40
C CYS A 108 17.04 -9.71 1.54
N GLU A 109 17.54 -10.41 0.53
CA GLU A 109 16.72 -11.32 -0.28
C GLU A 109 16.21 -12.52 0.55
N ALA A 110 17.03 -13.07 1.46
CA ALA A 110 16.60 -14.13 2.36
C ALA A 110 15.44 -13.70 3.26
N LEU A 111 15.51 -12.49 3.83
CA LEU A 111 14.47 -11.90 4.67
C LEU A 111 13.22 -11.52 3.86
N ARG A 112 13.38 -11.05 2.62
CA ARG A 112 12.26 -10.76 1.72
C ARG A 112 11.48 -12.05 1.39
N CYS A 113 12.18 -13.12 1.01
CA CYS A 113 11.55 -14.42 0.75
C CYS A 113 10.93 -15.03 2.02
N LEU A 114 11.52 -14.76 3.19
CA LEU A 114 10.92 -15.15 4.47
C LEU A 114 9.59 -14.42 4.67
N GLY A 115 9.59 -13.08 4.57
CA GLY A 115 8.38 -12.26 4.69
C GLY A 115 7.27 -12.71 3.72
N GLN A 116 7.63 -12.98 2.46
CA GLN A 116 6.74 -13.51 1.44
C GLN A 116 6.08 -14.85 1.86
N ALA A 117 6.84 -15.75 2.48
CA ALA A 117 6.31 -17.02 2.97
C ALA A 117 5.44 -16.83 4.22
N LEU A 118 5.86 -15.99 5.16
CA LEU A 118 5.12 -15.72 6.40
C LEU A 118 3.79 -15.03 6.11
N HIS A 119 3.76 -14.09 5.16
CA HIS A 119 2.55 -13.43 4.66
C HIS A 119 1.53 -14.45 4.16
N CYS A 120 1.93 -15.32 3.23
CA CYS A 120 1.04 -16.34 2.68
C CYS A 120 0.54 -17.33 3.77
N MET A 121 1.37 -17.63 4.78
CA MET A 121 0.93 -18.43 5.94
C MET A 121 -0.13 -17.73 6.79
N GLU A 122 -0.02 -16.41 6.96
CA GLU A 122 -1.01 -15.61 7.67
C GLU A 122 -2.35 -15.59 6.93
N ASP A 123 -2.29 -15.38 5.62
CA ASP A 123 -3.45 -15.36 4.73
C ASP A 123 -4.28 -16.64 4.84
N PHE A 124 -3.69 -17.79 5.17
CA PHE A 124 -4.46 -19.02 5.43
C PHE A 124 -5.55 -18.82 6.48
N SER A 125 -5.24 -18.14 7.58
CA SER A 125 -6.20 -17.93 8.67
C SER A 125 -7.08 -16.69 8.48
N ALA A 126 -6.62 -15.73 7.67
CA ALA A 126 -7.30 -14.46 7.43
C ALA A 126 -8.19 -14.47 6.17
N HIS A 127 -7.75 -15.11 5.09
CA HIS A 127 -8.47 -15.15 3.80
C HIS A 127 -9.37 -16.37 3.64
N SER A 128 -9.29 -17.34 4.55
CA SER A 128 -10.18 -18.49 4.59
C SER A 128 -11.19 -18.42 5.73
N ASN A 129 -12.15 -19.34 5.69
CA ASN A 129 -13.07 -19.60 6.78
C ASN A 129 -12.47 -20.45 7.93
N TYR A 130 -11.14 -20.61 8.00
CA TYR A 130 -10.48 -21.47 9.00
C TYR A 130 -10.88 -21.13 10.43
N CYS A 131 -10.92 -19.83 10.78
CA CYS A 131 -11.25 -19.40 12.14
C CYS A 131 -12.69 -19.81 12.53
N GLU A 132 -13.63 -19.69 11.60
CA GLU A 132 -15.01 -20.08 11.74
C GLU A 132 -15.14 -21.60 11.90
N LEU A 133 -14.43 -22.37 11.06
CA LEU A 133 -14.40 -23.82 11.16
C LEU A 133 -13.80 -24.30 12.49
N ALA A 134 -12.70 -23.69 12.93
CA ALA A 134 -12.08 -23.98 14.22
C ALA A 134 -13.02 -23.70 15.39
N LEU A 135 -13.76 -22.57 15.37
CA LEU A 135 -14.77 -22.28 16.39
C LEU A 135 -15.90 -23.32 16.40
N ARG A 136 -16.35 -23.78 15.22
CA ARG A 136 -17.35 -24.84 15.12
C ARG A 136 -16.84 -26.17 15.67
N GLU A 137 -15.56 -26.50 15.44
CA GLU A 137 -14.91 -27.69 16.00
C GLU A 137 -14.82 -27.63 17.52
N LEU A 138 -14.60 -26.43 18.09
CA LEU A 138 -14.64 -26.17 19.54
C LEU A 138 -16.06 -26.23 20.15
N GLY A 139 -17.09 -26.50 19.34
CA GLY A 139 -18.48 -26.67 19.79
C GLY A 139 -19.38 -25.45 19.56
N TYR A 140 -18.87 -24.36 18.98
CA TYR A 140 -19.66 -23.17 18.66
C TYR A 140 -20.39 -23.33 17.31
N HIS A 141 -21.32 -24.27 17.22
CA HIS A 141 -22.04 -24.64 15.99
C HIS A 141 -22.97 -23.55 15.42
N GLN A 142 -23.18 -22.45 16.14
CA GLN A 142 -23.91 -21.27 15.68
C GLN A 142 -23.05 -20.33 14.82
N VAL A 143 -21.72 -20.51 14.81
CA VAL A 143 -20.82 -19.72 13.97
C VAL A 143 -21.06 -20.11 12.51
N TYR A 144 -21.36 -19.12 11.68
CA TYR A 144 -21.60 -19.33 10.26
C TYR A 144 -20.28 -19.73 9.56
N PRO A 145 -20.22 -20.82 8.79
CA PRO A 145 -18.98 -21.34 8.21
C PRO A 145 -18.48 -20.56 6.98
N HIS A 146 -19.10 -19.42 6.66
CA HIS A 146 -18.79 -18.60 5.48
C HIS A 146 -18.88 -19.37 4.15
N CYS A 147 -19.74 -20.38 4.09
CA CYS A 147 -20.10 -21.14 2.89
C CYS A 147 -21.56 -21.63 3.00
N GLY A 148 -22.12 -22.05 1.88
CA GLY A 148 -23.51 -22.50 1.79
C GLY A 148 -23.79 -23.74 2.65
N ALA A 149 -24.97 -23.80 3.25
CA ALA A 149 -25.35 -24.87 4.19
C ALA A 149 -25.34 -26.30 3.60
N ALA A 150 -25.44 -26.44 2.27
CA ALA A 150 -25.43 -27.71 1.55
C ALA A 150 -24.03 -28.11 1.04
N THR A 151 -22.98 -27.38 1.41
CA THR A 151 -21.59 -27.65 0.99
C THR A 151 -20.86 -28.66 1.87
N GLU A 152 -21.45 -29.08 2.98
CA GLU A 152 -20.84 -30.05 3.89
C GLU A 152 -20.45 -31.35 3.16
N ILE A 153 -19.22 -31.77 3.39
CA ILE A 153 -18.62 -32.99 2.87
C ILE A 153 -18.50 -34.05 3.97
N ASP A 154 -18.37 -35.30 3.56
CA ASP A 154 -17.88 -36.35 4.45
C ASP A 154 -16.35 -36.42 4.31
N LEU A 155 -15.65 -35.98 5.36
CA LEU A 155 -14.20 -36.04 5.46
C LEU A 155 -13.82 -37.03 6.55
N HIS A 156 -13.26 -38.17 6.15
CA HIS A 156 -12.84 -39.25 7.05
C HIS A 156 -13.95 -39.73 8.02
N GLY A 157 -15.20 -39.80 7.56
CA GLY A 157 -16.35 -40.23 8.36
C GLY A 157 -16.95 -39.13 9.23
N ARG A 158 -16.51 -37.88 9.07
CA ARG A 158 -17.05 -36.70 9.76
C ARG A 158 -17.68 -35.75 8.76
N ARG A 159 -18.89 -35.31 9.08
CA ARG A 159 -19.58 -34.24 8.34
C ARG A 159 -18.97 -32.90 8.72
N VAL A 160 -18.28 -32.27 7.77
CA VAL A 160 -17.58 -31.00 7.96
C VAL A 160 -17.86 -30.05 6.81
N PHE A 161 -17.78 -28.75 7.08
CA PHE A 161 -17.77 -27.75 6.02
C PHE A 161 -16.39 -27.72 5.36
N PRO A 162 -16.30 -27.48 4.05
CA PRO A 162 -15.03 -27.35 3.37
C PRO A 162 -14.30 -26.07 3.79
N LEU A 163 -12.97 -26.09 3.68
CA LEU A 163 -12.16 -24.89 3.79
C LEU A 163 -12.15 -24.17 2.44
N VAL A 164 -12.72 -22.97 2.45
CA VAL A 164 -12.90 -22.14 1.26
C VAL A 164 -12.25 -20.79 1.49
N THR A 165 -11.82 -20.15 0.41
CA THR A 165 -11.24 -18.80 0.43
C THR A 165 -11.96 -17.88 -0.54
N GLY A 166 -11.75 -16.58 -0.34
CA GLY A 166 -12.38 -15.54 -1.13
C GLY A 166 -11.92 -15.52 -2.58
N THR A 167 -12.85 -15.32 -3.53
CA THR A 167 -12.50 -14.86 -4.88
C THR A 167 -11.92 -13.46 -4.82
N PHE A 168 -10.90 -13.19 -5.62
CA PHE A 168 -10.37 -11.83 -5.81
C PHE A 168 -10.91 -11.24 -7.12
N GLY A 169 -11.98 -10.47 -7.02
CA GLY A 169 -12.58 -9.75 -8.15
C GLY A 169 -11.96 -8.37 -8.39
N ALA A 170 -12.37 -7.69 -9.46
CA ALA A 170 -12.01 -6.29 -9.69
C ALA A 170 -12.49 -5.36 -8.55
N VAL A 171 -13.58 -5.74 -7.88
CA VAL A 171 -14.11 -5.08 -6.69
C VAL A 171 -13.21 -5.32 -5.47
N ASP A 172 -12.61 -6.51 -5.34
CA ASP A 172 -11.61 -6.79 -4.30
C ASP A 172 -10.27 -6.15 -4.62
N PHE A 173 -9.86 -6.04 -5.89
CA PHE A 173 -8.72 -5.18 -6.27
C PHE A 173 -8.97 -3.72 -5.89
N LEU A 174 -10.16 -3.20 -6.19
CA LEU A 174 -10.56 -1.89 -5.73
C LEU A 174 -10.60 -1.85 -4.20
N HIS A 175 -11.21 -2.79 -3.49
CA HIS A 175 -11.18 -2.80 -2.02
C HIS A 175 -9.81 -3.09 -1.41
N SER A 176 -8.85 -3.70 -2.11
CA SER A 176 -7.50 -3.95 -1.59
C SER A 176 -6.62 -2.77 -1.90
N VAL A 177 -6.60 -2.25 -3.14
CA VAL A 177 -5.89 -0.99 -3.43
C VAL A 177 -6.51 0.16 -2.64
N LEU A 178 -7.83 0.23 -2.56
CA LEU A 178 -8.52 1.31 -1.86
C LEU A 178 -8.69 1.02 -0.39
N GLY A 179 -8.78 -0.22 0.07
CA GLY A 179 -8.87 -0.59 1.50
C GLY A 179 -7.51 -0.65 2.14
N GLU A 180 -6.47 -1.19 1.52
CA GLU A 180 -5.08 -0.95 1.95
C GLU A 180 -4.76 0.55 1.86
N ALA A 181 -5.19 1.25 0.80
CA ALA A 181 -5.11 2.70 0.79
C ALA A 181 -6.20 3.41 1.61
N THR A 182 -7.13 2.76 2.32
CA THR A 182 -8.06 3.39 3.29
C THR A 182 -7.69 3.01 4.72
N ASP A 183 -6.95 1.92 4.90
CA ASP A 183 -6.45 1.36 6.15
C ASP A 183 -5.04 1.91 6.44
N HIS A 184 -4.26 2.21 5.39
CA HIS A 184 -3.03 3.01 5.46
C HIS A 184 -3.20 4.46 4.96
N PHE A 185 -4.27 4.75 4.21
CA PHE A 185 -4.69 6.13 3.95
C PHE A 185 -6.21 6.29 4.13
N THR A 186 -6.67 6.26 5.37
CA THR A 186 -8.04 6.70 5.70
C THR A 186 -8.38 7.95 4.90
N GLN A 187 -9.64 8.16 4.47
CA GLN A 187 -9.98 9.40 3.75
C GLN A 187 -9.50 10.64 4.51
N SER A 188 -9.45 10.56 5.85
CA SER A 188 -8.72 11.49 6.73
C SER A 188 -7.22 11.58 6.46
N GLU A 189 -6.46 10.50 6.29
CA GLU A 189 -5.04 10.50 5.91
C GLU A 189 -4.76 10.94 4.48
N VAL A 190 -5.63 10.65 3.50
CA VAL A 190 -5.49 11.21 2.13
C VAL A 190 -5.75 12.71 2.16
N ASP A 191 -6.78 13.15 2.89
CA ASP A 191 -7.08 14.56 3.08
C ASP A 191 -5.99 15.23 3.92
N GLU A 192 -5.46 14.58 4.97
CA GLU A 192 -4.34 15.06 5.78
C GLU A 192 -3.04 15.09 4.98
N MET A 193 -2.78 14.11 4.10
CA MET A 193 -1.64 14.10 3.19
C MET A 193 -1.79 15.20 2.16
N ASN A 194 -2.97 15.39 1.57
CA ASN A 194 -3.24 16.50 0.66
C ASN A 194 -3.07 17.84 1.37
N VAL A 195 -3.53 17.97 2.61
CA VAL A 195 -3.31 19.15 3.48
C VAL A 195 -1.83 19.32 3.81
N ALA A 196 -1.09 18.25 4.13
CA ALA A 196 0.33 18.29 4.41
C ALA A 196 1.14 18.71 3.17
N LEU A 197 0.78 18.18 2.00
CA LEU A 197 1.35 18.56 0.71
C LEU A 197 1.03 20.01 0.36
N GLN A 198 -0.20 20.48 0.61
CA GLN A 198 -0.59 21.89 0.42
C GLN A 198 0.15 22.83 1.36
N ASN A 199 0.28 22.45 2.63
CA ASN A 199 1.03 23.21 3.62
C ASN A 199 2.52 23.25 3.27
N ALA A 200 3.09 22.14 2.77
CA ALA A 200 4.47 22.06 2.33
C ALA A 200 4.72 22.88 1.04
N GLU A 201 3.78 22.86 0.09
CA GLU A 201 3.82 23.66 -1.14
C GLU A 201 3.80 25.17 -0.83
N GLY A 202 2.94 25.60 0.11
CA GLY A 202 2.92 26.99 0.59
C GLY A 202 4.25 27.45 1.22
N LEU A 203 5.08 26.51 1.70
CA LEU A 203 6.42 26.78 2.24
C LEU A 203 7.51 26.81 1.15
N THR A 204 7.25 26.26 -0.04
CA THR A 204 8.19 26.24 -1.18
C THR A 204 7.85 27.26 -2.28
N GLY A 205 6.59 27.67 -2.41
CA GLY A 205 6.08 28.49 -3.51
C GLY A 205 6.43 29.99 -3.47
N ASN A 206 6.91 30.53 -2.33
CA ASN A 206 7.05 31.99 -2.17
C ASN A 206 8.44 32.57 -2.54
N ILE A 207 9.23 31.88 -3.38
CA ILE A 207 10.63 32.28 -3.70
C ILE A 207 10.82 32.62 -5.20
N GLY A 208 9.75 32.62 -6.00
CA GLY A 208 9.83 32.85 -7.45
C GLY A 208 9.02 34.05 -7.96
N GLY A 209 9.20 35.26 -7.43
CA GLY A 209 8.50 36.44 -7.97
C GLY A 209 9.01 37.77 -7.41
N GLY A 210 9.76 38.52 -8.22
CA GLY A 210 10.12 39.90 -7.94
C GLY A 210 8.90 40.82 -7.83
N SER A 211 9.05 41.89 -7.06
CA SER A 211 8.04 42.88 -6.72
C SER A 211 7.13 43.32 -7.87
N SER A 212 5.81 43.18 -7.68
CA SER A 212 4.81 44.14 -8.17
C SER A 212 3.57 44.05 -7.28
N GLY A 213 3.23 45.16 -6.62
CA GLY A 213 2.05 45.26 -5.77
C GLY A 213 0.74 45.16 -6.57
N GLY A 214 -0.30 44.62 -5.93
CA GLY A 214 -1.65 44.65 -6.47
C GLY A 214 -2.61 43.63 -5.84
N SER A 215 -3.54 44.17 -5.04
CA SER A 215 -4.88 43.65 -4.73
C SER A 215 -5.05 42.29 -4.04
N SER A 216 -5.44 42.40 -2.76
CA SER A 216 -6.34 41.49 -2.07
C SER A 216 -7.61 41.21 -2.87
N SER A 217 -7.88 39.94 -3.20
CA SER A 217 -9.21 39.50 -3.61
C SER A 217 -9.39 37.98 -3.46
N GLY A 218 -10.42 37.59 -2.70
CA GLY A 218 -11.17 36.36 -3.00
C GLY A 218 -10.99 35.15 -2.10
N LEU A 219 -11.24 35.27 -0.79
CA LEU A 219 -11.78 34.15 -0.02
C LEU A 219 -13.22 33.90 -0.53
N GLY A 220 -13.32 33.03 -1.54
CA GLY A 220 -14.58 32.52 -2.05
C GLY A 220 -15.11 31.43 -1.13
N SER A 221 -16.07 31.79 -0.30
CA SER A 221 -16.89 30.94 0.54
C SER A 221 -17.38 29.70 -0.22
N ILE A 222 -17.02 28.50 0.25
CA ILE A 222 -17.70 27.25 -0.13
C ILE A 222 -18.97 27.16 0.74
N PRO A 223 -20.19 27.24 0.18
CA PRO A 223 -21.41 27.01 0.94
C PRO A 223 -21.57 25.50 1.14
N GLY A 224 -21.53 25.01 2.38
CA GLY A 224 -21.83 23.60 2.68
C GLY A 224 -21.26 23.03 3.98
N LEU A 225 -20.28 23.69 4.61
CA LEU A 225 -19.65 23.17 5.84
C LEU A 225 -20.04 23.98 7.10
N GLY A 226 -21.33 24.32 7.22
CA GLY A 226 -21.86 25.19 8.28
C GLY A 226 -22.59 24.47 9.41
N SER A 227 -22.55 23.14 9.51
CA SER A 227 -23.42 22.40 10.44
C SER A 227 -22.73 21.30 11.24
N LEU A 228 -21.59 21.63 11.88
CA LEU A 228 -21.04 20.82 12.99
C LEU A 228 -20.48 21.71 14.12
N GLY A 229 -21.04 22.92 14.29
CA GLY A 229 -20.57 23.91 15.26
C GLY A 229 -21.32 23.96 16.60
N ASN A 230 -22.36 23.14 16.83
CA ASN A 230 -23.18 23.24 18.04
C ASN A 230 -23.59 21.86 18.57
N LEU A 231 -22.64 21.16 19.21
CA LEU A 231 -22.98 20.19 20.25
C LEU A 231 -21.81 19.96 21.22
N ALA A 232 -21.39 21.02 21.93
CA ALA A 232 -20.50 20.90 23.08
C ALA A 232 -20.77 22.03 24.08
N GLY A 233 -21.90 21.95 24.76
CA GLY A 233 -22.21 22.78 25.91
C GLY A 233 -22.57 21.87 27.08
N LEU A 234 -21.57 21.49 27.88
CA LEU A 234 -21.64 21.19 29.33
C LEU A 234 -20.29 20.66 29.84
N GLY A 235 -19.59 21.50 30.63
CA GLY A 235 -18.70 21.07 31.70
C GLY A 235 -17.20 20.91 31.38
N GLY A 236 -16.36 21.59 32.19
CA GLY A 236 -15.04 21.06 32.57
C GLY A 236 -13.82 21.78 32.01
N ASN A 237 -13.24 22.66 32.83
CA ASN A 237 -11.93 23.27 32.68
C ASN A 237 -10.81 22.22 32.58
N SER A 238 -10.07 22.13 31.47
CA SER A 238 -8.69 21.60 31.43
C SER A 238 -8.00 21.89 30.09
N SER A 239 -6.81 22.48 30.20
CA SER A 239 -5.85 22.72 29.13
C SER A 239 -5.26 21.40 28.61
N SER A 240 -5.45 21.09 27.32
CA SER A 240 -4.61 20.11 26.60
C SER A 240 -4.66 20.40 25.11
N GLY A 241 -3.50 20.68 24.51
CA GLY A 241 -3.37 20.89 23.08
C GLY A 241 -3.42 19.58 22.31
N SER A 242 -4.33 19.49 21.33
CA SER A 242 -4.33 18.40 20.34
C SER A 242 -3.03 18.41 19.54
N ARG A 243 -2.23 17.36 19.68
CA ARG A 243 -1.12 17.02 18.78
C ARG A 243 -1.66 16.10 17.68
N GLY A 244 -1.67 16.58 16.43
CA GLY A 244 -1.96 15.74 15.27
C GLY A 244 -0.80 14.78 14.95
N LEU A 245 -1.10 13.69 14.24
CA LEU A 245 -0.22 12.55 13.93
C LEU A 245 1.09 12.96 13.21
N PHE A 246 1.11 14.10 12.52
CA PHE A 246 2.29 14.64 11.82
C PHE A 246 3.01 15.81 12.51
N GLY A 247 2.64 16.18 13.75
CA GLY A 247 3.38 17.19 14.51
C GLY A 247 3.52 18.58 13.85
N LEU A 248 2.74 18.89 12.80
CA LEU A 248 2.75 20.19 12.13
C LEU A 248 1.99 21.22 12.98
N GLY A 249 2.71 21.88 13.89
CA GLY A 249 2.20 23.06 14.57
C GLY A 249 1.99 24.21 13.57
N SER A 250 0.77 24.76 13.56
CA SER A 250 0.45 26.02 12.87
C SER A 250 1.13 27.18 13.61
N SER A 251 2.38 27.45 13.24
CA SER A 251 3.07 28.69 13.58
C SER A 251 3.67 29.26 12.30
N SER A 252 3.12 30.40 11.87
CA SER A 252 3.66 31.35 10.89
C SER A 252 5.18 31.25 10.71
N SER A 253 5.67 30.96 9.49
CA SER A 253 6.96 31.46 9.02
C SER A 253 7.24 31.04 7.56
N SER A 254 7.40 32.04 6.70
CA SER A 254 7.66 31.98 5.26
C SER A 254 9.11 31.62 4.87
N ASN A 255 9.88 30.89 5.70
CA ASN A 255 11.34 30.73 5.52
C ASN A 255 11.90 29.29 5.52
N LYS A 256 11.10 28.25 5.79
CA LYS A 256 11.63 26.90 6.10
C LYS A 256 12.38 26.18 4.97
N SER A 257 12.09 26.47 3.70
CA SER A 257 12.75 25.80 2.55
C SER A 257 14.19 26.31 2.34
N ASN A 258 14.41 27.62 2.45
CA ASN A 258 15.74 28.20 2.48
C ASN A 258 16.51 27.81 3.75
N ASP A 259 15.80 27.70 4.87
CA ASP A 259 16.38 27.23 6.12
C ASP A 259 16.90 25.79 5.97
N PHE A 260 16.13 24.86 5.39
CA PHE A 260 16.60 23.48 5.15
C PHE A 260 17.86 23.41 4.28
N ILE A 261 17.88 24.11 3.15
CA ILE A 261 19.05 24.10 2.25
C ILE A 261 20.29 24.65 2.96
N SER A 262 20.12 25.67 3.81
CA SER A 262 21.21 26.22 4.63
C SER A 262 21.69 25.27 5.72
N LEU A 263 20.79 24.49 6.33
CA LEU A 263 21.12 23.48 7.34
C LEU A 263 21.87 22.30 6.71
N VAL A 264 21.48 21.88 5.51
CA VAL A 264 22.18 20.83 4.76
C VAL A 264 23.60 21.28 4.38
N ASP A 265 23.79 22.56 4.01
CA ASP A 265 25.11 23.10 3.66
C ASP A 265 26.09 23.10 4.86
N GLN A 266 25.57 23.16 6.09
CA GLN A 266 26.35 23.06 7.32
C GLN A 266 26.82 21.63 7.64
N LEU A 267 26.39 20.62 6.89
CA LEU A 267 26.83 19.23 7.12
C LEU A 267 28.31 19.05 6.71
N PRO A 268 29.19 18.67 7.65
CA PRO A 268 30.62 18.55 7.38
C PRO A 268 30.91 17.44 6.36
N GLY A 269 31.67 17.78 5.32
CA GLY A 269 32.19 16.82 4.32
C GLY A 269 31.22 16.46 3.18
N ILE A 270 29.93 16.76 3.29
CA ILE A 270 28.90 16.37 2.30
C ILE A 270 27.89 17.48 1.94
N GLY A 271 27.80 18.54 2.74
CA GLY A 271 26.74 19.55 2.65
C GLY A 271 26.65 20.29 1.32
N GLY A 272 27.79 20.73 0.78
CA GLY A 272 27.81 21.52 -0.47
C GLY A 272 27.29 20.78 -1.70
N GLY A 273 27.49 19.45 -1.77
CA GLY A 273 26.95 18.64 -2.86
C GLY A 273 25.43 18.45 -2.74
N LEU A 274 24.95 18.18 -1.53
CA LEU A 274 23.53 17.95 -1.24
C LEU A 274 22.71 19.23 -1.34
N ALA A 275 23.24 20.38 -0.89
CA ALA A 275 22.58 21.67 -1.02
C ALA A 275 22.37 22.09 -2.48
N LYS A 276 23.33 21.80 -3.37
CA LYS A 276 23.17 22.01 -4.82
C LYS A 276 22.07 21.10 -5.40
N GLN A 277 22.08 19.83 -5.04
CA GLN A 277 21.06 18.87 -5.48
C GLN A 277 19.65 19.28 -5.01
N ALA A 278 19.52 19.79 -3.78
CA ALA A 278 18.27 20.31 -3.23
C ALA A 278 17.70 21.46 -4.07
N LYS A 279 18.53 22.44 -4.45
CA LYS A 279 18.13 23.58 -5.29
C LYS A 279 17.66 23.13 -6.67
N GLU A 280 18.34 22.15 -7.27
CA GLU A 280 17.97 21.61 -8.58
C GLU A 280 16.64 20.85 -8.53
N LEU A 281 16.40 20.06 -7.47
CA LEU A 281 15.12 19.39 -7.25
C LEU A 281 13.99 20.41 -7.03
N GLN A 282 14.24 21.47 -6.27
CA GLN A 282 13.27 22.55 -6.05
C GLN A 282 12.88 23.25 -7.36
N ALA A 283 13.85 23.58 -8.21
CA ALA A 283 13.57 24.18 -9.51
C ALA A 283 12.71 23.25 -10.40
N ARG A 284 12.99 21.95 -10.40
CA ARG A 284 12.20 20.97 -11.17
C ARG A 284 10.77 20.82 -10.65
N SER A 285 10.60 20.79 -9.32
CA SER A 285 9.28 20.74 -8.69
C SER A 285 8.45 21.98 -9.04
N ALA A 286 9.05 23.17 -8.95
CA ALA A 286 8.39 24.44 -9.29
C ALA A 286 7.97 24.51 -10.77
N GLU A 287 8.78 23.99 -11.69
CA GLU A 287 8.40 23.92 -13.10
C GLU A 287 7.20 22.99 -13.32
N GLN A 288 7.17 21.81 -12.66
CA GLN A 288 6.03 20.91 -12.75
C GLN A 288 4.75 21.55 -12.18
N GLU A 289 4.85 22.32 -11.10
CA GLU A 289 3.73 23.06 -10.52
C GLU A 289 3.17 24.07 -11.52
N ARG A 290 4.06 24.81 -12.21
CA ARG A 290 3.69 25.76 -13.26
C ARG A 290 3.00 25.07 -14.44
N GLU A 291 3.47 23.89 -14.84
CA GLU A 291 2.79 23.06 -15.84
C GLU A 291 1.37 22.69 -15.39
N ASN A 292 1.21 22.21 -14.16
CA ASN A 292 -0.09 21.81 -13.62
C ASN A 292 -1.08 22.99 -13.56
N GLN A 293 -0.61 24.18 -13.18
CA GLN A 293 -1.41 25.41 -13.16
C GLN A 293 -1.87 25.82 -14.57
N ASN A 294 -1.01 25.66 -15.58
CA ASN A 294 -1.35 25.96 -16.97
C ASN A 294 -2.36 24.97 -17.56
N VAL A 295 -2.32 23.70 -17.16
CA VAL A 295 -3.30 22.68 -17.60
C VAL A 295 -4.69 22.96 -17.02
N GLY A 296 -4.80 23.51 -15.81
CA GLY A 296 -6.07 23.86 -15.16
C GLY A 296 -6.90 24.93 -15.89
N ASN A 297 -6.27 25.80 -16.68
CA ASN A 297 -6.95 26.91 -17.38
C ASN A 297 -7.40 26.60 -18.82
N TYR A 298 -7.08 25.42 -19.37
CA TYR A 298 -7.38 25.07 -20.76
C TYR A 298 -8.39 23.91 -20.93
N SER A 299 -9.24 23.65 -19.93
CA SER A 299 -10.33 22.64 -20.07
C SER A 299 -11.53 23.11 -20.90
N SER A 300 -11.36 24.08 -21.80
CA SER A 300 -12.37 24.42 -22.83
C SER A 300 -11.76 24.58 -24.22
N SER A 301 -10.93 23.64 -24.67
CA SER A 301 -10.79 23.47 -26.11
C SER A 301 -10.46 22.04 -26.47
N ARG A 302 -11.45 21.43 -27.13
CA ARG A 302 -11.39 20.28 -28.03
C ARG A 302 -9.95 19.99 -28.52
N GLY A 303 -9.27 19.05 -27.86
CA GLY A 303 -7.85 18.76 -28.08
C GLY A 303 -7.60 17.29 -28.40
N ASP A 304 -7.38 17.03 -29.69
CA ASP A 304 -6.43 16.09 -30.28
C ASP A 304 -6.38 14.63 -29.80
N LEU A 305 -6.91 13.73 -30.64
CA LEU A 305 -6.91 12.27 -30.50
C LEU A 305 -5.60 11.59 -30.95
N SER A 306 -4.47 12.31 -31.07
CA SER A 306 -3.28 11.80 -31.80
C SER A 306 -2.03 11.48 -30.99
N ARG A 307 -2.11 11.34 -29.66
CA ARG A 307 -0.99 10.80 -28.86
C ARG A 307 -1.40 9.59 -28.06
N ASP A 308 -1.30 8.43 -28.70
CA ASP A 308 -1.26 7.13 -28.03
C ASP A 308 0.00 7.06 -27.16
N SER A 309 -0.08 7.59 -25.94
CA SER A 309 0.84 7.22 -24.88
C SER A 309 0.68 5.72 -24.65
N ALA A 310 1.71 4.92 -24.97
CA ALA A 310 1.69 3.46 -24.81
C ALA A 310 1.46 3.00 -23.36
N ASN A 311 1.51 3.93 -22.40
CA ASN A 311 1.36 3.71 -20.96
C ASN A 311 0.08 4.36 -20.41
N GLN A 312 -1.06 4.22 -21.10
CA GLN A 312 -2.35 4.71 -20.57
C GLN A 312 -2.79 3.89 -19.36
N VAL A 313 -3.06 4.57 -18.25
CA VAL A 313 -3.63 3.97 -17.04
C VAL A 313 -5.15 4.17 -17.06
N PRO A 314 -5.96 3.10 -16.99
CA PRO A 314 -7.41 3.21 -16.89
C PRO A 314 -7.82 4.14 -15.72
N GLY A 315 -8.73 5.09 -15.98
CA GLY A 315 -9.19 6.05 -14.98
C GLY A 315 -8.29 7.28 -14.78
N MET A 316 -7.14 7.37 -15.46
CA MET A 316 -6.31 8.59 -15.51
C MET A 316 -6.44 9.34 -16.84
N SER A 317 -6.01 10.61 -16.85
CA SER A 317 -6.04 11.40 -18.09
C SER A 317 -5.10 10.79 -19.13
N THR A 318 -5.46 10.88 -20.41
CA THR A 318 -4.63 10.39 -21.53
C THR A 318 -3.28 11.09 -21.64
N ASN A 319 -3.15 12.25 -20.98
CA ASN A 319 -1.92 13.03 -20.91
C ASN A 319 -1.03 12.66 -19.70
N PHE A 320 -1.50 11.81 -18.80
CA PHE A 320 -0.71 11.32 -17.68
C PHE A 320 0.17 10.15 -18.12
N ASP A 321 1.49 10.30 -17.95
CA ASP A 321 2.46 9.24 -18.20
C ASP A 321 3.04 8.75 -16.86
N PRO A 322 2.68 7.54 -16.40
CA PRO A 322 3.16 6.99 -15.13
C PRO A 322 4.69 6.80 -15.13
N VAL A 323 5.27 6.41 -16.27
CA VAL A 323 6.70 6.15 -16.38
C VAL A 323 7.49 7.46 -16.32
N LYS A 324 7.01 8.50 -16.99
CA LYS A 324 7.60 9.84 -16.89
C LYS A 324 7.50 10.38 -15.46
N THR A 325 6.34 10.21 -14.82
CA THR A 325 6.11 10.69 -13.45
C THR A 325 7.01 9.97 -12.45
N ALA A 326 7.12 8.64 -12.54
CA ALA A 326 8.04 7.85 -11.72
C ALA A 326 9.50 8.29 -11.90
N LYS A 327 9.96 8.50 -13.14
CA LYS A 327 11.30 9.02 -13.45
C LYS A 327 11.56 10.40 -12.85
N ASN A 328 10.53 11.23 -12.73
CA ASN A 328 10.65 12.57 -12.15
C ASN A 328 10.65 12.54 -10.61
N ILE A 329 9.91 11.62 -9.99
CA ILE A 329 9.85 11.44 -8.53
C ILE A 329 11.10 10.75 -7.98
N TYR A 330 11.65 9.77 -8.70
CA TYR A 330 12.74 8.92 -8.19
C TYR A 330 13.98 9.71 -7.69
N PRO A 331 14.47 10.77 -8.38
CA PRO A 331 15.57 11.59 -7.87
C PRO A 331 15.28 12.30 -6.53
N ILE A 332 14.01 12.60 -6.23
CA ILE A 332 13.58 13.19 -4.95
C ILE A 332 13.71 12.16 -3.84
N LEU A 333 13.24 10.93 -4.07
CA LEU A 333 13.35 9.81 -3.13
C LEU A 333 14.80 9.45 -2.85
N GLN A 334 15.63 9.36 -3.90
CA GLN A 334 17.06 9.08 -3.76
C GLN A 334 17.77 10.17 -2.94
N PHE A 335 17.40 11.45 -3.13
CA PHE A 335 17.96 12.55 -2.36
C PHE A 335 17.60 12.46 -0.88
N ARG A 336 16.33 12.17 -0.54
CA ARG A 336 15.89 11.89 0.83
C ARG A 336 16.77 10.80 1.45
N ASP A 337 16.91 9.68 0.76
CA ASP A 337 17.59 8.51 1.30
C ASP A 337 19.09 8.77 1.50
N LYS A 338 19.73 9.52 0.60
CA LYS A 338 21.12 9.98 0.77
C LYS A 338 21.30 10.84 2.02
N ILE A 339 20.35 11.75 2.32
CA ILE A 339 20.40 12.57 3.54
C ILE A 339 20.19 11.72 4.79
N VAL A 340 19.18 10.85 4.80
CA VAL A 340 18.90 9.97 5.96
C VAL A 340 20.09 9.07 6.25
N LYS A 341 20.66 8.40 5.24
CA LYS A 341 21.88 7.57 5.40
C LYS A 341 23.06 8.39 5.92
N SER A 342 23.24 9.61 5.42
CA SER A 342 24.31 10.50 5.88
C SER A 342 24.15 10.90 7.34
N ILE A 343 22.93 11.25 7.77
CA ILE A 343 22.61 11.58 9.15
C ILE A 343 22.90 10.38 10.06
N SER A 344 22.40 9.19 9.72
CA SER A 344 22.64 7.97 10.51
C SER A 344 24.13 7.66 10.68
N ASN A 345 24.92 7.85 9.61
CA ASN A 345 26.38 7.64 9.65
C ASN A 345 27.11 8.70 10.49
N LEU A 346 26.63 9.96 10.52
CA LEU A 346 27.24 11.06 11.28
C LEU A 346 26.91 11.00 12.78
N ILE A 347 25.66 10.66 13.15
CA ILE A 347 25.25 10.47 14.56
C ILE A 347 26.19 9.48 15.25
N SER A 348 26.57 8.40 14.57
CA SER A 348 27.45 7.37 15.13
C SER A 348 28.90 7.82 15.37
N LYS A 349 29.34 8.96 14.81
CA LYS A 349 30.76 9.34 14.73
C LYS A 349 31.13 10.67 15.37
N VAL A 350 30.18 11.60 15.57
CA VAL A 350 30.50 12.95 16.08
C VAL A 350 29.56 13.33 17.23
N PRO A 351 30.03 13.24 18.49
CA PRO A 351 29.29 13.72 19.65
C PRO A 351 29.02 15.24 19.57
N GLY A 352 27.82 15.67 19.92
CA GLY A 352 27.45 17.10 20.00
C GLY A 352 26.73 17.71 18.79
N LEU A 353 26.52 16.94 17.71
CA LEU A 353 25.72 17.36 16.54
C LEU A 353 24.25 16.91 16.58
N GLU A 354 23.83 16.22 17.63
CA GLU A 354 22.50 15.60 17.79
C GLU A 354 21.37 16.58 17.45
N LYS A 355 21.36 17.77 18.08
CA LYS A 355 20.30 18.78 17.87
C LYS A 355 20.20 19.28 16.42
N LEU A 356 21.33 19.41 15.72
CA LEU A 356 21.34 19.84 14.32
C LEU A 356 20.80 18.72 13.41
N LEU A 357 21.21 17.48 13.68
CA LEU A 357 20.79 16.31 12.92
C LEU A 357 19.30 16.00 13.12
N ASP A 358 18.81 16.16 14.34
CA ASP A 358 17.38 16.09 14.66
C ASP A 358 16.60 17.16 13.90
N HIS A 359 17.09 18.41 13.88
CA HIS A 359 16.43 19.49 13.16
C HIS A 359 16.42 19.29 11.64
N ILE A 360 17.50 18.78 11.06
CA ILE A 360 17.56 18.40 9.64
C ILE A 360 16.58 17.25 9.36
N SER A 361 16.50 16.25 10.26
CA SER A 361 15.55 15.13 10.12
C SER A 361 14.10 15.59 10.16
N GLU A 362 13.76 16.52 11.07
CA GLU A 362 12.42 17.11 11.19
C GLU A 362 12.03 17.92 9.95
N THR A 363 12.96 18.71 9.41
CA THR A 363 12.72 19.60 8.25
C THR A 363 12.79 18.87 6.91
N LEU A 364 13.53 17.76 6.81
CA LEU A 364 13.66 16.94 5.60
C LEU A 364 12.30 16.46 5.10
N THR A 365 11.43 15.98 5.99
CA THR A 365 10.13 15.42 5.59
C THR A 365 9.27 16.46 4.89
N ALA A 366 9.15 17.67 5.46
CA ALA A 366 8.39 18.76 4.86
C ALA A 366 8.99 19.21 3.51
N PHE A 367 10.32 19.28 3.42
CA PHE A 367 11.00 19.62 2.17
C PHE A 367 10.72 18.59 1.06
N ILE A 368 10.85 17.29 1.37
CA ILE A 368 10.58 16.21 0.41
C ILE A 368 9.11 16.17 -0.01
N LEU A 369 8.17 16.32 0.94
CA LEU A 369 6.75 16.40 0.62
C LEU A 369 6.44 17.60 -0.28
N GLY A 370 7.05 18.77 -0.05
CA GLY A 370 6.93 19.93 -0.92
C GLY A 370 7.44 19.66 -2.35
N LEU A 371 8.57 18.94 -2.49
CA LEU A 371 9.10 18.55 -3.80
C LEU A 371 8.23 17.52 -4.53
N LEU A 372 7.56 16.62 -3.79
CA LEU A 372 6.70 15.59 -4.36
C LEU A 372 5.31 16.13 -4.72
N ALA A 373 4.84 17.18 -4.04
CA ALA A 373 3.47 17.67 -4.15
C ALA A 373 3.00 17.91 -5.60
N PRO A 374 3.75 18.58 -6.48
CA PRO A 374 3.30 18.81 -7.86
C PRO A 374 3.15 17.53 -8.68
N PHE A 375 3.89 16.48 -8.35
CA PHE A 375 3.81 15.20 -9.07
C PHE A 375 2.69 14.30 -8.51
N VAL A 376 2.48 14.32 -7.20
CA VAL A 376 1.61 13.38 -6.50
C VAL A 376 0.17 13.91 -6.36
N ARG A 377 -0.05 15.21 -6.17
CA ARG A 377 -1.40 15.79 -5.99
C ARG A 377 -2.36 15.51 -7.16
N PRO A 378 -1.95 15.63 -8.44
CA PRO A 378 -2.85 15.29 -9.56
C PRO A 378 -3.32 13.83 -9.50
N ILE A 379 -2.42 12.91 -9.10
CA ILE A 379 -2.73 11.49 -8.93
C ILE A 379 -3.74 11.32 -7.79
N ILE A 380 -3.48 11.89 -6.62
CA ILE A 380 -4.38 11.82 -5.45
C ILE A 380 -5.77 12.37 -5.81
N ASN A 381 -5.85 13.51 -6.48
CA ASN A 381 -7.14 14.12 -6.86
C ASN A 381 -7.92 13.24 -7.83
N GLN A 382 -7.23 12.62 -8.79
CA GLN A 382 -7.85 11.74 -9.78
C GLN A 382 -8.30 10.42 -9.14
N VAL A 383 -7.44 9.79 -8.34
CA VAL A 383 -7.77 8.58 -7.57
C VAL A 383 -8.95 8.86 -6.64
N SER A 384 -8.95 9.99 -5.92
CA SER A 384 -10.07 10.43 -5.06
C SER A 384 -11.38 10.60 -5.82
N LYS A 385 -11.32 11.05 -7.08
CA LYS A 385 -12.50 11.18 -7.94
C LYS A 385 -13.02 9.81 -8.39
N VAL A 386 -12.14 8.96 -8.91
CA VAL A 386 -12.47 7.58 -9.30
C VAL A 386 -13.02 6.80 -8.11
N LEU A 387 -12.47 7.03 -6.92
CA LEU A 387 -12.93 6.51 -5.64
C LEU A 387 -14.37 6.91 -5.33
N LYS A 388 -14.67 8.20 -5.39
CA LYS A 388 -16.01 8.72 -5.13
C LYS A 388 -17.03 8.19 -6.13
N ASP A 389 -16.67 8.11 -7.41
CA ASP A 389 -17.56 7.66 -8.48
C ASP A 389 -17.75 6.13 -8.44
N GLY A 390 -16.68 5.37 -8.21
CA GLY A 390 -16.67 3.91 -8.16
C GLY A 390 -17.29 3.32 -6.89
N SER A 391 -17.05 3.93 -5.72
CA SER A 391 -17.51 3.42 -4.42
C SER A 391 -19.03 3.15 -4.39
N SER A 392 -19.86 4.01 -4.97
CA SER A 392 -21.32 3.80 -4.96
C SER A 392 -21.79 2.53 -5.71
N THR A 393 -21.15 2.20 -6.82
CA THR A 393 -21.47 1.02 -7.65
C THR A 393 -20.78 -0.24 -7.10
N VAL A 394 -19.56 -0.09 -6.60
CA VAL A 394 -18.75 -1.16 -6.03
C VAL A 394 -19.32 -1.62 -4.68
N ILE A 395 -19.76 -0.71 -3.80
CA ILE A 395 -20.35 -1.05 -2.50
C ILE A 395 -21.62 -1.92 -2.68
N SER A 396 -22.46 -1.62 -3.68
CA SER A 396 -23.69 -2.39 -3.92
C SER A 396 -23.43 -3.75 -4.58
N ALA A 397 -22.45 -3.85 -5.47
CA ALA A 397 -22.01 -5.12 -6.06
C ALA A 397 -21.30 -6.02 -5.04
N SER A 398 -20.35 -5.45 -4.28
CA SER A 398 -19.64 -6.10 -3.18
C SER A 398 -20.61 -6.67 -2.15
N SER A 399 -21.55 -5.85 -1.67
CA SER A 399 -22.52 -6.27 -0.64
C SER A 399 -23.38 -7.45 -1.10
N ASN A 400 -23.69 -7.57 -2.40
CA ASN A 400 -24.48 -8.68 -2.90
C ASN A 400 -23.70 -9.99 -3.00
N SER A 401 -22.44 -9.92 -3.46
CA SER A 401 -21.53 -11.08 -3.54
C SER A 401 -21.07 -11.58 -2.16
N GLN A 402 -20.84 -10.67 -1.21
CA GLN A 402 -20.50 -11.00 0.18
C GLN A 402 -21.60 -11.79 0.89
N LEU A 403 -22.86 -11.57 0.51
CA LEU A 403 -24.01 -12.27 1.07
C LEU A 403 -24.41 -13.51 0.26
N GLU A 404 -23.67 -13.87 -0.80
CA GLU A 404 -23.98 -15.05 -1.60
C GLU A 404 -24.07 -16.35 -0.77
N PRO A 405 -23.16 -16.61 0.19
CA PRO A 405 -23.24 -17.81 1.03
C PRO A 405 -24.57 -17.93 1.79
N TRP A 406 -25.18 -16.80 2.17
CA TRP A 406 -26.49 -16.77 2.85
C TRP A 406 -27.67 -17.02 1.91
N LYS A 407 -27.51 -16.74 0.61
CA LYS A 407 -28.58 -16.82 -0.40
C LYS A 407 -28.52 -18.13 -1.19
N ASN A 408 -27.34 -18.72 -1.34
CA ASN A 408 -27.11 -19.92 -2.12
C ASN A 408 -26.58 -21.06 -1.21
N PRO A 409 -27.42 -22.06 -0.88
CA PRO A 409 -27.00 -23.18 -0.05
C PRO A 409 -25.83 -24.00 -0.62
N SER A 410 -25.55 -23.92 -1.92
CA SER A 410 -24.47 -24.66 -2.57
C SER A 410 -23.22 -23.80 -2.83
N CYS A 411 -23.15 -22.58 -2.29
CA CYS A 411 -22.01 -21.68 -2.48
C CYS A 411 -20.75 -22.19 -1.76
N ASP A 412 -19.76 -22.66 -2.52
CA ASP A 412 -18.45 -23.07 -2.03
C ASP A 412 -17.31 -22.19 -2.55
N ASP A 413 -17.63 -21.09 -3.24
CA ASP A 413 -16.70 -20.09 -3.77
C ASP A 413 -17.11 -18.68 -3.29
N PRO A 414 -17.06 -18.41 -1.97
CA PRO A 414 -17.45 -17.10 -1.43
C PRO A 414 -16.43 -16.00 -1.76
N THR A 415 -16.74 -14.76 -1.40
CA THR A 415 -15.73 -13.70 -1.20
C THR A 415 -14.99 -13.91 0.13
N HIS A 416 -13.99 -13.09 0.46
CA HIS A 416 -13.25 -13.22 1.71
C HIS A 416 -14.15 -13.17 2.95
N SER A 417 -13.71 -13.82 4.04
CA SER A 417 -14.47 -13.84 5.30
C SER A 417 -14.75 -12.42 5.81
N MET A 418 -16.01 -12.16 6.17
CA MET A 418 -16.40 -10.92 6.82
C MET A 418 -15.98 -10.84 8.30
N LEU A 419 -15.39 -11.92 8.85
CA LEU A 419 -15.01 -11.99 10.26
C LEU A 419 -13.50 -12.08 10.46
N SER A 420 -12.76 -12.75 9.58
CA SER A 420 -11.32 -13.02 9.74
C SER A 420 -10.41 -12.25 8.77
N LYS A 421 -10.94 -11.69 7.68
CA LYS A 421 -10.14 -10.93 6.70
C LYS A 421 -9.31 -9.84 7.39
N ASP A 422 -8.13 -9.61 6.84
CA ASP A 422 -7.03 -8.71 7.23
C ASP A 422 -7.41 -7.21 7.30
N HIS A 423 -8.51 -6.91 7.99
CA HIS A 423 -8.99 -5.56 8.23
C HIS A 423 -9.20 -5.39 9.74
N PHE A 424 -8.65 -4.32 10.33
CA PHE A 424 -8.60 -4.16 11.80
C PHE A 424 -9.97 -4.11 12.49
N THR A 425 -11.05 -3.85 11.74
CA THR A 425 -12.42 -3.85 12.27
C THR A 425 -13.02 -5.25 12.41
N ASN A 426 -12.41 -6.27 11.79
CA ASN A 426 -12.94 -7.63 11.78
C ASN A 426 -12.63 -8.35 13.10
N ILE A 427 -13.65 -8.94 13.72
CA ILE A 427 -13.55 -9.45 15.09
C ILE A 427 -12.59 -10.64 15.24
N LEU A 428 -12.41 -11.45 14.19
CA LEU A 428 -11.50 -12.59 14.17
C LEU A 428 -10.14 -12.24 13.55
N ASN A 429 -9.91 -11.03 13.06
CA ASN A 429 -8.61 -10.65 12.48
C ASN A 429 -7.44 -10.89 13.46
N SER A 430 -7.57 -10.38 14.69
CA SER A 430 -6.54 -10.61 15.72
C SER A 430 -6.40 -12.09 16.12
N CYS A 431 -7.46 -12.89 15.94
CA CYS A 431 -7.43 -14.34 16.16
C CYS A 431 -6.63 -15.02 15.06
N ALA A 432 -6.90 -14.69 13.79
CA ALA A 432 -6.18 -15.16 12.62
C ALA A 432 -4.66 -14.88 12.77
N GLY A 433 -4.28 -13.64 13.06
CA GLY A 433 -2.86 -13.31 13.28
C GLY A 433 -2.19 -14.11 14.40
N ARG A 434 -2.92 -14.41 15.50
CA ARG A 434 -2.39 -15.28 16.59
C ARG A 434 -2.27 -16.74 16.17
N VAL A 435 -3.22 -17.25 15.38
CA VAL A 435 -3.14 -18.60 14.80
C VAL A 435 -1.91 -18.69 13.90
N ALA A 436 -1.74 -17.74 12.98
CA ALA A 436 -0.58 -17.69 12.08
C ALA A 436 0.73 -17.69 12.87
N ALA A 437 0.87 -16.81 13.86
CA ALA A 437 2.04 -16.77 14.74
C ALA A 437 2.30 -18.10 15.47
N THR A 438 1.25 -18.78 15.93
CA THR A 438 1.37 -20.07 16.63
C THR A 438 1.80 -21.18 15.67
N VAL A 439 1.25 -21.23 14.46
CA VAL A 439 1.66 -22.18 13.41
C VAL A 439 3.15 -21.98 13.09
N LEU A 440 3.60 -20.73 12.97
CA LEU A 440 5.00 -20.42 12.73
C LEU A 440 5.91 -20.88 13.87
N GLN A 441 5.53 -20.64 15.13
CA GLN A 441 6.29 -21.13 16.29
C GLN A 441 6.40 -22.67 16.34
N TYR A 442 5.37 -23.37 15.87
CA TYR A 442 5.38 -24.83 15.81
C TYR A 442 6.23 -25.37 14.67
N VAL A 443 6.18 -24.73 13.49
CA VAL A 443 6.84 -25.20 12.27
C VAL A 443 8.30 -24.77 12.18
N VAL A 444 8.67 -23.65 12.80
CA VAL A 444 10.03 -23.09 12.84
C VAL A 444 10.59 -23.27 14.26
N PRO A 445 11.28 -24.39 14.56
CA PRO A 445 11.82 -24.69 15.88
C PRO A 445 13.00 -23.80 16.31
#